data_AF-A0A1C4LYT0-F1
#
_entry.id   AF-A0A1C4LYT0-F1
#
_cell.length_a   1.000
_cell.length_b   1.000
_cell.length_c   1.000
_cell.angle_alpha   90.00
_cell.angle_beta   90.00
_cell.angle_gamma   90.00
#
_symmetry.space_group_name_H-M   'P 1'
#
loop_
_entity.id
_entity.type
_entity.pdbx_description
1 polymer ?
#
loop_
_entity_poly.entity_id
_entity_poly.type
_entity_poly.pdbx_seq_one_letter_code
_entity_poly.pdbx_strand_id
1 'polypeptide(L)' 'MVIAVGEESRTVQTGRTSDAAAELLGQRATVFPSHHGGFLDGEFGYPGKPDEFAARLREVLDAS' A
#
# COMPACT_ATOMS: atom_id res chain seq x y z
N MET A 1 -12.03 6.86 -4.61
CA MET A 1 -11.64 5.45 -4.42
C MET A 1 -10.13 5.41 -4.32
N VAL A 2 -9.56 4.64 -3.40
CA VAL A 2 -8.10 4.51 -3.24
C VAL A 2 -7.67 3.15 -3.78
N ILE A 3 -6.71 3.16 -4.71
CA ILE A 3 -5.98 1.96 -5.14
C ILE A 3 -4.58 2.05 -4.56
N ALA A 4 -4.16 1.04 -3.80
CA ALA A 4 -2.93 1.11 -3.03
C ALA A 4 -2.01 -0.10 -3.28
N VAL A 5 -0.70 0.13 -3.08
CA VAL A 5 0.36 -0.88 -3.16
C VAL A 5 1.39 -0.65 -2.06
N GLY A 6 2.04 -1.72 -1.58
CA GLY A 6 3.22 -1.59 -0.71
C GLY A 6 4.49 -1.38 -1.54
N GLU A 7 5.37 -0.47 -1.12
CA GLU A 7 6.67 -0.15 -1.75
C GLU A 7 7.46 -1.40 -2.17
N GLU A 8 7.64 -2.32 -1.24
CA GLU A 8 8.47 -3.53 -1.42
C GLU A 8 7.77 -4.59 -2.26
N SER A 9 6.43 -4.53 -2.30
CA SER A 9 5.60 -5.46 -3.07
C SER A 9 5.20 -4.92 -4.44
N ARG A 10 5.61 -3.71 -4.83
CA ARG A 10 5.08 -3.03 -6.01
C ARG A 10 5.29 -3.80 -7.31
N THR A 11 6.40 -4.53 -7.43
CA THR A 11 6.75 -5.28 -8.64
C THR A 11 6.21 -6.71 -8.66
N VAL A 12 5.60 -7.18 -7.56
CA VAL A 12 4.95 -8.50 -7.52
C VAL A 12 3.65 -8.47 -8.34
N GLN A 13 3.04 -9.64 -8.55
CA GLN A 13 1.84 -9.75 -9.40
C GLN A 13 0.75 -8.77 -8.99
N THR A 14 0.37 -8.74 -7.71
CA THR A 14 -0.68 -7.85 -7.21
C THR A 14 -0.30 -6.37 -7.29
N GLY A 15 0.97 -6.02 -7.04
CA GLY A 15 1.47 -4.65 -7.19
C GLY A 15 1.37 -4.15 -8.63
N ARG A 16 1.80 -4.96 -9.61
CA ARG A 16 1.71 -4.65 -11.03
C ARG A 16 0.27 -4.48 -11.51
N THR A 17 -0.65 -5.34 -11.04
CA THR A 17 -2.06 -5.23 -11.43
C THR A 17 -2.74 -4.03 -10.79
N SER A 18 -2.37 -3.66 -9.56
CA SER A 18 -2.87 -2.44 -8.91
C SER A 18 -2.39 -1.17 -9.64
N ASP A 19 -1.13 -1.10 -10.04
CA ASP A 19 -0.62 0.02 -10.86
C ASP A 19 -1.39 0.11 -12.19
N ALA A 20 -1.57 -1.01 -12.90
CA ALA A 20 -2.32 -1.04 -14.15
C ALA A 20 -3.80 -0.67 -13.97
N ALA A 21 -4.45 -1.12 -12.90
CA ALA A 21 -5.83 -0.78 -12.59
C ALA A 21 -5.99 0.72 -12.28
N ALA A 22 -5.03 1.31 -11.56
CA ALA A 22 -5.03 2.76 -11.30
C ALA A 22 -4.91 3.55 -12.61
N GLU A 23 -3.99 3.15 -13.49
CA GLU A 23 -3.81 3.79 -14.81
C GLU A 23 -5.08 3.73 -15.67
N LEU A 24 -5.74 2.56 -15.74
CA LEU A 24 -7.00 2.40 -16.46
C LEU A 24 -8.13 3.30 -15.94
N LEU A 25 -8.07 3.67 -14.67
CA LEU A 25 -9.03 4.56 -14.00
C LEU A 25 -8.57 6.02 -13.97
N GLY A 26 -7.50 6.38 -14.71
CA GLY A 26 -6.97 7.74 -14.77
C GLY A 26 -6.33 8.21 -13.46
N GLN A 27 -5.86 7.28 -12.63
CA GLN A 27 -5.31 7.54 -11.30
C GLN A 27 -3.87 7.03 -11.19
N ARG A 28 -3.18 7.42 -10.10
CA ARG A 28 -1.93 6.81 -9.68
C ARG A 28 -2.17 5.99 -8.42
N ALA A 29 -1.57 4.81 -8.32
CA ALA A 29 -1.65 4.01 -7.12
C ALA A 29 -1.02 4.76 -5.93
N THR A 30 -1.70 4.73 -4.79
CA THR A 30 -1.18 5.23 -3.53
C THR A 30 -0.17 4.24 -2.97
N VAL A 31 1.04 4.71 -2.70
CA VAL A 31 2.09 3.87 -2.17
C VAL A 31 2.07 3.92 -0.64
N PHE A 32 2.05 2.74 -0.02
CA PHE A 32 2.17 2.53 1.42
C PHE A 32 3.54 1.95 1.75
N PRO A 33 4.11 2.29 2.93
CA PRO A 33 5.36 1.70 3.40
C PRO A 33 5.28 0.17 3.47
N SER A 34 6.43 -0.50 3.29
CA SER A 34 6.59 -1.96 3.41
C SER A 34 5.93 -2.77 2.27
N HIS A 35 5.51 -4.00 2.57
CA HIS A 35 5.00 -5.00 1.63
C HIS A 35 3.49 -5.25 1.81
N HIS A 36 2.99 -6.38 1.31
CA HIS A 36 1.57 -6.78 1.40
C HIS A 36 0.99 -6.80 2.83
N GLY A 37 1.84 -7.04 3.83
CA GLY A 37 1.51 -7.09 5.25
C GLY A 37 1.99 -5.87 6.02
N GLY A 38 2.12 -4.70 5.38
CA GLY A 38 2.71 -3.50 5.98
C GLY A 38 2.07 -3.02 7.29
N PHE A 39 0.85 -3.47 7.60
CA PHE A 39 0.12 -3.18 8.84
C PHE A 39 0.34 -4.21 9.97
N LEU A 40 1.03 -5.32 9.69
CA LEU A 40 1.33 -6.36 10.67
C LEU A 40 2.59 -6.01 11.47
N ASP A 41 2.61 -6.39 12.74
CA ASP A 41 3.81 -6.37 13.57
C ASP A 41 4.56 -7.72 13.50
N GLY A 42 5.54 -7.91 14.38
CA GLY A 42 6.38 -9.10 14.42
C GLY A 42 5.71 -10.36 14.96
N GLU A 43 4.47 -10.30 15.47
CA GLU A 43 3.82 -11.45 16.11
C GLU A 43 3.55 -12.59 15.13
N PHE A 44 3.32 -12.28 13.84
CA PHE A 44 2.86 -13.24 12.84
C PHE A 44 3.90 -13.61 11.75
N GLY A 45 5.19 -13.33 12.00
CA GLY A 45 6.30 -13.83 11.17
C GLY A 45 6.48 -13.15 9.80
N TYR A 46 5.69 -12.14 9.47
CA TYR A 46 5.89 -11.28 8.30
C TYR A 46 5.76 -9.79 8.70
N PRO A 47 6.71 -9.28 9.50
CA PRO A 47 6.64 -7.94 10.07
C PRO A 47 6.68 -6.86 9.00
N GLY A 48 5.67 -6.00 9.02
CA GLY A 48 5.61 -4.80 8.21
C GLY A 48 6.16 -3.57 8.93
N LYS A 49 5.51 -2.43 8.69
CA LYS A 49 5.81 -1.14 9.31
C LYS A 49 4.52 -0.48 9.81
N PRO A 50 3.87 -1.02 10.86
CA PRO A 50 2.51 -0.65 11.24
C PRO A 50 2.36 0.83 11.61
N ASP A 51 3.36 1.43 12.27
CA ASP A 51 3.34 2.85 12.63
C ASP A 51 3.39 3.76 11.38
N GLU A 52 4.32 3.48 10.45
CA GLU A 52 4.44 4.23 9.19
C GLU A 52 3.19 4.02 8.31
N PHE A 53 2.67 2.79 8.26
CA PHE A 53 1.42 2.47 7.57
C PHE A 53 0.25 3.29 8.13
N ALA A 54 0.11 3.34 9.46
CA ALA A 54 -0.97 4.08 10.11
C ALA A 54 -0.84 5.60 9.91
N ALA A 55 0.37 6.14 9.92
CA ALA A 55 0.61 7.55 9.59
C ALA A 55 0.16 7.85 8.15
N ARG A 56 0.61 7.03 7.18
CA ARG A 56 0.23 7.19 5.77
C ARG A 56 -1.27 7.02 5.54
N LEU A 57 -1.92 6.09 6.25
CA LEU A 57 -3.36 5.89 6.15
C LEU A 57 -4.14 7.14 6.55
N ARG A 58 -3.74 7.83 7.63
CA ARG A 58 -4.39 9.08 8.06
C ARG A 58 -4.26 10.16 6.99
N GLU A 59 -3.07 10.36 6.43
CA GLU A 59 -2.86 11.31 5.33
C GLU A 59 -3.78 11.05 4.12
N VAL A 60 -3.96 9.76 3.76
CA VAL A 60 -4.82 9.37 2.64
C VAL A 60 -6.29 9.64 2.97
N LEU A 61 -6.73 9.32 4.19
CA LEU A 61 -8.11 9.55 4.62
C LEU A 61 -8.45 11.04 4.73
N ASP A 62 -7.51 11.87 5.19
CA ASP A 62 -7.69 13.32 5.30
C ASP A 62 -7.72 14.02 3.92
N ALA A 63 -7.12 13.40 2.89
CA ALA A 63 -7.08 13.91 1.52
C ALA A 63 -8.15 13.32 0.60
N SER A 64 -9.01 12.44 1.10
CA SER A 64 -10.03 11.70 0.31
C SER A 64 -11.39 12.39 0.25
#